data_AF-A0A1S2YUI6-F1
#
_entry.id   AF-A0A1S2YUI6-F1
#
_cell.length_a   1.000
_cell.length_b   1.000
_cell.length_c   1.000
_cell.angle_alpha   90.00
_cell.angle_beta   90.00
_cell.angle_gamma   90.00
#
_symmetry.space_group_name_H-M   'P 1'
#
loop_
_entity.id
_entity.type
_entity.pdbx_description
1 polymer ?
#
loop_
_entity_poly.entity_id
_entity_poly.type
_entity_poly.pdbx_seq_one_letter_code
_entity_poly.pdbx_strand_id
1 'polypeptide(L)'
;MASERKPMIQHIVSIPEVIEPMVPDQCCIYKVPQHLLKLEENAYTPKFISIGPFHCQNSELNQEKQKQRYFNAFWKRLSLKQALSFAQFKVFLEENQENIVNCYSKPEACKFDKFLEMILLDSVFIMELFLRKSNQSEQKNDYMFTTSWIYIITQRDLLLLENQIPMFVLEELHKRVLLDYGSDNENERCVSFIELAFNYFEDYYPQKLSKKWNMTQNCKSCKHFTDLIRYTYLPRKIQVNGVNPSKNFTTFSSEYIPRTATKLYEAGITFEKVQGRSYLDIKFKRTPIFSWFLCLGCLPLFKCFQTRLEIPYLKVNQVTGSVLRNLIALEQCHYSEQPFICNYVSLIDSLIHTDQDVEFLVDTETIGHELGSHAELATLVNDLCKYVVFTSNYYGKIIMELNEHYNNSWKHYMGRLKAVYFRDPWRFSSTVVGAAFFMFAVVNFLKVLGVTIK
;
A
#
# COMPACT_ATOMS: atom_id res chain seq x y z
N MET A 1 -24.77 34.08 51.39
CA MET A 1 -23.33 33.74 51.37
C MET A 1 -23.17 32.32 50.88
N ALA A 2 -22.70 32.14 49.64
CA ALA A 2 -22.04 30.92 49.16
C ALA A 2 -21.45 31.24 47.79
N SER A 3 -20.29 31.91 47.76
CA SER A 3 -19.48 31.94 46.53
C SER A 3 -18.76 30.60 46.45
N GLU A 4 -19.26 29.69 45.62
CA GLU A 4 -18.54 28.46 45.29
C GLU A 4 -17.23 28.82 44.59
N ARG A 5 -16.13 28.86 45.36
CA ARG A 5 -14.79 28.92 44.80
C ARG A 5 -14.54 27.59 44.08
N LYS A 6 -14.71 27.54 42.77
CA LYS A 6 -14.13 26.47 41.94
C LYS A 6 -12.62 26.44 42.25
N PRO A 7 -12.05 25.33 42.73
CA PRO A 7 -10.61 25.24 42.95
C PRO A 7 -9.89 25.37 41.61
N MET A 8 -9.09 26.42 41.43
CA MET A 8 -8.26 26.60 40.24
C MET A 8 -7.05 25.66 40.34
N ILE A 9 -7.02 24.63 39.48
CA ILE A 9 -5.95 23.63 39.36
C ILE A 9 -4.57 24.30 39.21
N GLN A 10 -4.50 25.46 38.55
CA GLN A 10 -3.31 26.28 38.35
C GLN A 10 -2.61 26.70 39.65
N HIS A 11 -3.34 26.78 40.77
CA HIS A 11 -2.77 27.11 42.09
C HIS A 11 -2.12 25.91 42.79
N ILE A 12 -2.31 24.68 42.27
CA ILE A 12 -1.74 23.45 42.82
C ILE A 12 -0.59 22.95 41.92
N VAL A 13 -0.81 22.95 40.59
CA VAL A 13 0.20 22.62 39.59
C VAL A 13 -0.02 23.52 38.38
N SER A 14 1.06 24.05 37.80
CA SER A 14 1.05 24.86 36.58
C SER A 14 0.74 23.99 35.35
N ILE A 15 -0.50 23.51 35.25
CA ILE A 15 -1.01 22.78 34.10
C ILE A 15 -1.69 23.79 33.17
N PRO A 16 -1.29 23.90 31.89
CA PRO A 16 -1.99 24.74 30.92
C PRO A 16 -3.47 24.34 30.82
N GLU A 17 -4.37 25.32 30.64
CA GLU A 17 -5.81 25.05 30.49
C GLU A 17 -6.14 24.22 29.23
N VAL A 18 -5.26 24.23 28.24
CA VAL A 18 -5.34 23.40 27.03
C VAL A 18 -4.20 22.39 27.08
N ILE A 19 -4.51 21.18 27.52
CA ILE A 19 -3.55 20.07 27.68
C ILE A 19 -3.49 19.23 26.40
N GLU A 20 -4.63 19.02 25.75
CA GLU A 20 -4.72 18.21 24.55
C GLU A 20 -4.58 19.09 23.30
N PRO A 21 -3.64 18.79 22.39
CA PRO A 21 -3.63 19.44 21.09
C PRO A 21 -4.91 19.02 20.36
N MET A 22 -5.82 19.97 20.11
CA MET A 22 -6.89 19.75 19.14
C MET A 22 -6.24 19.44 17.81
N VAL A 23 -6.36 18.19 17.36
CA VAL A 23 -6.07 17.85 15.96
C VAL A 23 -7.20 18.44 15.15
N PRO A 24 -6.94 19.39 14.22
CA PRO A 24 -8.01 19.98 13.42
C PRO A 24 -8.75 18.89 12.64
N ASP A 25 -10.06 19.02 12.47
CA ASP A 25 -10.88 18.07 11.68
C ASP A 25 -10.39 17.91 10.23
N GLN A 26 -9.65 18.90 9.74
CA GLN A 26 -9.08 18.97 8.39
C GLN A 26 -7.67 18.35 8.29
N CYS A 27 -7.06 17.97 9.41
CA CYS A 27 -5.70 17.45 9.46
C CYS A 27 -5.57 16.15 8.65
N CYS A 28 -4.63 16.13 7.71
CA CYS A 28 -4.36 14.98 6.87
C CYS A 28 -2.86 14.72 6.63
N ILE A 29 -1.99 15.69 6.94
CA ILE A 29 -0.54 15.58 6.79
C ILE A 29 0.10 15.53 8.18
N TYR A 30 0.74 14.40 8.49
CA TYR A 30 1.18 14.07 9.85
C TYR A 30 2.69 14.06 9.98
N LYS A 31 3.18 14.52 11.14
CA LYS A 31 4.55 14.21 11.55
C LYS A 31 4.61 12.73 11.94
N VAL A 32 5.61 12.02 11.44
CA VAL A 32 5.77 10.59 11.64
C VAL A 32 5.93 10.31 13.14
N PRO A 33 5.20 9.34 13.70
CA PRO A 33 5.35 8.96 15.09
C PRO A 33 6.80 8.62 15.44
N GLN A 34 7.31 9.16 16.56
CA GLN A 34 8.73 9.03 16.93
C GLN A 34 9.23 7.59 17.02
N HIS A 35 8.36 6.65 17.40
CA HIS A 35 8.74 5.23 17.48
C HIS A 35 8.96 4.60 16.09
N LEU A 36 8.25 5.05 15.05
CA LEU A 36 8.49 4.62 13.67
C LEU A 36 9.73 5.33 13.10
N LEU A 37 9.88 6.64 13.37
CA LEU A 37 11.02 7.42 12.90
C LEU A 37 12.36 6.83 13.39
N LYS A 38 12.43 6.44 14.67
CA LYS A 38 13.64 5.83 15.27
C LYS A 38 14.04 4.48 14.67
N LEU A 39 13.11 3.76 14.04
CA LEU A 39 13.43 2.48 13.40
C LEU A 39 14.19 2.67 12.10
N GLU A 40 13.80 3.66 11.29
CA GLU A 40 14.40 3.91 9.97
C GLU A 40 14.20 5.37 9.57
N GLU A 41 15.08 6.24 10.06
CA GLU A 41 15.00 7.69 9.80
C GLU A 41 15.09 8.00 8.29
N ASN A 42 15.95 7.28 7.57
CA ASN A 42 16.15 7.51 6.13
C ASN A 42 14.91 7.21 5.29
N ALA A 43 13.96 6.44 5.81
CA ALA A 43 12.70 6.16 5.11
C ALA A 43 11.76 7.37 5.10
N TYR A 44 11.92 8.31 6.04
CA TYR A 44 11.02 9.45 6.23
C TYR A 44 11.65 10.80 5.85
N THR A 45 12.99 10.89 5.82
CA THR A 45 13.68 12.13 5.45
C THR A 45 13.81 12.29 3.92
N PRO A 46 13.41 13.44 3.33
CA PRO A 46 13.65 13.75 1.92
C PRO A 46 15.14 13.72 1.57
N LYS A 47 15.49 13.22 0.39
CA LYS A 47 16.90 13.05 -0.04
C LYS A 47 17.32 14.03 -1.13
N PHE A 48 16.39 14.54 -1.91
CA PHE A 48 16.64 15.40 -3.07
C PHE A 48 15.75 16.65 -3.09
N ILE A 49 14.47 16.54 -2.71
CA ILE A 49 13.58 17.71 -2.71
C ILE A 49 12.66 17.73 -1.47
N SER A 50 12.79 18.78 -0.67
CA SER A 50 11.86 19.07 0.43
C SER A 50 10.65 19.85 -0.08
N ILE A 51 9.46 19.51 0.39
CA ILE A 51 8.16 20.04 0.02
C ILE A 51 7.34 20.24 1.29
N GLY A 52 6.74 21.42 1.42
CA GLY A 52 5.90 21.75 2.55
C GLY A 52 6.68 22.05 3.83
N PRO A 53 5.97 22.28 4.95
CA PRO A 53 6.52 22.92 6.14
C PRO A 53 7.46 22.05 6.98
N PHE A 54 7.28 20.73 7.03
CA PHE A 54 7.99 19.89 8.02
C PHE A 54 9.50 19.79 7.77
N HIS A 55 9.95 20.00 6.53
CA HIS A 55 11.37 19.99 6.19
C HIS A 55 11.90 21.37 5.77
N CYS A 56 11.17 22.45 6.08
CA CYS A 56 11.52 23.80 5.60
C CYS A 56 12.89 24.30 6.09
N GLN A 57 13.36 23.84 7.26
CA GLN A 57 14.65 24.21 7.82
C GLN A 57 15.84 23.42 7.24
N ASN A 58 15.57 22.28 6.62
CA ASN A 58 16.58 21.37 6.07
C ASN A 58 16.74 21.52 4.55
N SER A 59 16.09 22.52 3.93
CA SER A 59 16.19 22.74 2.50
C SER A 59 17.59 23.23 2.12
N GLU A 60 18.29 22.45 1.30
CA GLU A 60 19.59 22.85 0.77
C GLU A 60 19.43 23.92 -0.32
N LEU A 61 20.42 24.81 -0.44
CA LEU A 61 20.43 25.90 -1.42
C LEU A 61 20.21 25.41 -2.87
N ASN A 62 20.68 24.20 -3.20
CA ASN A 62 20.53 23.62 -4.54
C ASN A 62 19.08 23.22 -4.83
N GLN A 63 18.35 22.74 -3.82
CA GLN A 63 16.93 22.39 -3.95
C GLN A 63 16.09 23.63 -4.26
N GLU A 64 16.32 24.72 -3.52
CA GLU A 64 15.61 25.98 -3.72
C GLU A 64 15.90 26.59 -5.10
N LYS A 65 17.16 26.55 -5.57
CA LYS A 65 17.50 26.97 -6.93
C LYS A 65 16.74 26.16 -7.99
N GLN A 66 16.56 24.87 -7.75
CA GLN A 66 15.82 24.01 -8.69
C GLN A 66 14.33 24.35 -8.72
N LYS A 67 13.71 24.58 -7.56
CA LYS A 67 12.32 25.06 -7.49
C LYS A 67 12.14 26.40 -8.19
N GLN A 68 13.05 27.34 -7.98
CA GLN A 68 13.04 28.65 -8.67
C GLN A 68 13.21 28.53 -10.19
N ARG A 69 14.07 27.61 -10.66
CA ARG A 69 14.18 27.30 -12.10
C ARG A 69 12.86 26.83 -12.67
N TYR A 70 12.17 25.93 -11.97
CA TYR A 70 10.86 25.41 -12.37
C TYR A 70 9.78 26.50 -12.32
N PHE A 71 9.81 27.35 -11.31
CA PHE A 71 8.94 28.52 -11.22
C PHE A 71 9.10 29.44 -12.43
N ASN A 72 10.33 29.78 -12.81
CA ASN A 72 10.61 30.61 -13.98
C ASN A 72 10.14 29.96 -15.28
N ALA A 73 10.26 28.64 -15.40
CA ALA A 73 9.78 27.92 -16.57
C ALA A 73 8.25 27.89 -16.64
N PHE A 74 7.58 27.65 -15.51
CA PHE A 74 6.13 27.73 -15.40
C PHE A 74 5.64 29.13 -15.78
N TRP A 75 6.26 30.18 -15.23
CA TRP A 75 5.92 31.56 -15.54
C TRP A 75 6.04 31.89 -17.03
N LYS A 76 7.11 31.43 -17.69
CA LYS A 76 7.31 31.60 -19.14
C LYS A 76 6.28 30.85 -19.98
N ARG A 77 5.65 29.80 -19.45
CA ARG A 77 4.58 29.04 -20.11
C ARG A 77 3.26 29.81 -20.11
N LEU A 78 3.03 30.68 -19.13
CA LEU A 78 1.76 31.35 -18.95
C LEU A 78 1.53 32.44 -20.01
N SER A 79 0.34 32.44 -20.60
CA SER A 79 -0.16 33.62 -21.32
C SER A 79 -0.43 34.78 -20.34
N LEU A 80 -0.59 35.99 -20.87
CA LEU A 80 -0.96 37.17 -20.07
C LEU A 80 -2.22 36.93 -19.22
N LYS A 81 -3.22 36.23 -19.77
CA LYS A 81 -4.45 35.89 -19.04
C LYS A 81 -4.17 34.93 -17.89
N GLN A 82 -3.39 33.89 -18.13
CA GLN A 82 -3.04 32.91 -17.09
C GLN A 82 -2.12 33.52 -16.01
N ALA A 83 -1.27 34.48 -16.36
CA ALA A 83 -0.48 35.23 -15.39
C ALA A 83 -1.36 36.05 -14.42
N LEU A 84 -2.48 36.61 -14.91
CA LEU A 84 -3.49 37.25 -14.05
C LEU A 84 -4.21 36.22 -13.15
N SER A 85 -4.61 35.06 -13.70
CA SER A 85 -5.18 33.98 -12.90
C SER A 85 -4.21 33.44 -11.84
N PHE A 86 -2.91 33.44 -12.14
CA PHE A 86 -1.87 33.05 -11.18
C PHE A 86 -1.76 34.06 -10.03
N ALA A 87 -1.93 35.36 -10.30
CA ALA A 87 -2.04 36.35 -9.22
C ALA A 87 -3.27 36.10 -8.34
N GLN A 88 -4.42 35.71 -8.94
CA GLN A 88 -5.61 35.31 -8.18
C GLN A 88 -5.40 34.02 -7.38
N PHE A 89 -4.57 33.10 -7.85
CA PHE A 89 -4.20 31.91 -7.08
C PHE A 89 -3.40 32.28 -5.82
N LYS A 90 -2.52 33.30 -5.89
CA LYS A 90 -1.85 33.81 -4.69
C LYS A 90 -2.86 34.36 -3.67
N VAL A 91 -3.85 35.13 -4.11
CA VAL A 91 -4.94 35.62 -3.24
C VAL A 91 -5.70 34.46 -2.61
N PHE A 92 -6.00 33.41 -3.38
CA PHE A 92 -6.65 32.21 -2.85
C PHE A 92 -5.85 31.55 -1.71
N LEU A 93 -4.51 31.50 -1.82
CA LEU A 93 -3.66 30.96 -0.75
C LEU A 93 -3.74 31.81 0.52
N GLU A 94 -3.77 33.13 0.38
CA GLU A 94 -3.91 34.08 1.50
C GLU A 94 -5.28 33.92 2.18
N GLU A 95 -6.36 33.81 1.40
CA GLU A 95 -7.73 33.59 1.91
C GLU A 95 -7.92 32.22 2.59
N ASN A 96 -7.18 31.20 2.14
CA ASN A 96 -7.29 29.81 2.64
C ASN A 96 -6.14 29.42 3.58
N GLN A 97 -5.35 30.39 4.05
CA GLN A 97 -4.17 30.12 4.87
C GLN A 97 -4.50 29.22 6.07
N GLU A 98 -5.56 29.52 6.82
CA GLU A 98 -5.96 28.74 7.99
C GLU A 98 -6.32 27.29 7.62
N ASN A 99 -7.09 27.09 6.54
CA ASN A 99 -7.42 25.75 6.06
C ASN A 99 -6.17 24.95 5.64
N ILE A 100 -5.20 25.60 4.99
CA ILE A 100 -3.94 24.97 4.60
C ILE A 100 -3.13 24.60 5.85
N VAL A 101 -3.02 25.49 6.83
CA VAL A 101 -2.31 25.23 8.10
C VAL A 101 -2.97 24.08 8.86
N ASN A 102 -4.30 24.05 8.91
CA ASN A 102 -5.09 23.01 9.58
C ASN A 102 -4.97 21.63 8.93
N CYS A 103 -4.42 21.53 7.72
CA CYS A 103 -4.09 20.24 7.12
C CYS A 103 -2.89 19.56 7.78
N TYR A 104 -2.05 20.28 8.55
CA TYR A 104 -0.83 19.76 9.17
C TYR A 104 -1.00 19.54 10.67
N SER A 105 -0.57 18.38 11.16
CA SER A 105 -0.72 18.00 12.57
C SER A 105 0.06 18.87 13.57
N LYS A 106 1.24 19.39 13.18
CA LYS A 106 2.13 20.20 14.03
C LYS A 106 3.05 21.10 13.19
N PRO A 107 2.55 22.11 12.48
CA PRO A 107 3.43 22.99 11.70
C PRO A 107 4.41 23.68 12.67
N GLU A 108 5.66 23.20 12.72
CA GLU A 108 6.72 23.85 13.48
C GLU A 108 7.11 25.15 12.77
N ALA A 109 7.11 26.24 13.53
CA ALA A 109 7.61 27.62 13.33
C ALA A 109 8.31 28.03 12.00
N CYS A 110 7.84 27.63 10.83
CA CYS A 110 8.13 28.35 9.61
C CYS A 110 7.39 29.70 9.76
N LYS A 111 8.13 30.83 9.78
CA LYS A 111 7.53 32.17 9.96
C LYS A 111 6.34 32.30 8.99
N PHE A 112 5.17 32.70 9.50
CA PHE A 112 3.91 32.70 8.74
C PHE A 112 4.04 33.35 7.36
N ASP A 113 4.79 34.45 7.24
CA ASP A 113 5.02 35.13 5.95
C ASP A 113 5.76 34.25 4.92
N LYS A 114 6.69 33.40 5.39
CA LYS A 114 7.43 32.46 4.54
C LYS A 114 6.64 31.20 4.22
N PHE A 115 5.57 30.91 4.97
CA PHE A 115 4.78 29.69 4.80
C PHE A 115 4.04 29.70 3.46
N LEU A 116 3.29 30.76 3.16
CA LEU A 116 2.54 30.84 1.89
C LEU A 116 3.46 30.94 0.67
N GLU A 117 4.60 31.62 0.78
CA GLU A 117 5.61 31.67 -0.28
C GLU A 117 6.16 30.28 -0.60
N MET A 118 6.46 29.49 0.43
CA MET A 118 6.90 28.10 0.30
C MET A 118 5.79 27.23 -0.32
N ILE A 119 4.55 27.31 0.17
CA ILE A 119 3.43 26.57 -0.42
C ILE A 119 3.26 26.94 -1.90
N LEU A 120 3.34 28.22 -2.26
CA LEU A 120 3.25 28.67 -3.65
C LEU A 120 4.39 28.10 -4.50
N LEU A 121 5.63 28.23 -4.05
CA LEU A 121 6.83 27.78 -4.78
C LEU A 121 6.80 26.26 -4.99
N ASP A 122 6.52 25.50 -3.94
CA ASP A 122 6.45 24.05 -3.98
C ASP A 122 5.27 23.57 -4.83
N SER A 123 4.11 24.23 -4.77
CA SER A 123 2.95 23.92 -5.63
C SER A 123 3.28 24.10 -7.11
N VAL A 124 3.95 25.21 -7.45
CA VAL A 124 4.38 25.50 -8.83
C VAL A 124 5.43 24.50 -9.30
N PHE A 125 6.40 24.16 -8.43
CA PHE A 125 7.39 23.14 -8.74
C PHE A 125 6.73 21.81 -9.10
N ILE A 126 5.81 21.31 -8.28
CA ILE A 126 5.06 20.07 -8.53
C ILE A 126 4.27 20.17 -9.84
N MET A 127 3.57 21.29 -10.06
CA MET A 127 2.77 21.48 -11.28
C MET A 127 3.61 21.41 -12.55
N GLU A 128 4.70 22.19 -12.62
CA GLU A 128 5.59 22.20 -13.77
C GLU A 128 6.29 20.85 -13.97
N LEU A 129 6.65 20.16 -12.88
CA LEU A 129 7.20 18.81 -12.94
C LEU A 129 6.22 17.83 -13.60
N PHE A 130 4.95 17.84 -13.20
CA PHE A 130 3.96 16.93 -13.74
C PHE A 130 3.59 17.26 -15.20
N LEU A 131 3.54 18.56 -15.55
CA LEU A 131 3.36 19.00 -16.93
C LEU A 131 4.49 18.49 -17.84
N ARG A 132 5.75 18.64 -17.42
CA ARG A 132 6.91 18.13 -18.18
C ARG A 132 6.90 16.61 -18.33
N LYS A 133 6.53 15.87 -17.29
CA LYS A 133 6.36 14.40 -17.38
C LYS A 133 5.29 14.00 -18.41
N SER A 134 4.32 14.87 -18.67
CA SER A 134 3.29 14.63 -19.69
C SER A 134 3.74 15.00 -21.10
N ASN A 135 4.89 15.67 -21.26
CA ASN A 135 5.47 16.07 -22.54
C ASN A 135 6.87 15.46 -22.76
N GLN A 136 6.95 14.46 -23.65
CA GLN A 136 8.21 13.75 -23.94
C GLN A 136 9.33 14.66 -24.47
N SER A 137 9.01 15.76 -25.14
CA SER A 137 10.02 16.69 -25.67
C SER A 137 10.70 17.50 -24.56
N GLU A 138 9.95 17.87 -23.52
CA GLU A 138 10.47 18.62 -22.38
C GLU A 138 11.35 17.73 -21.48
N GLN A 139 11.02 16.44 -21.37
CA GLN A 139 11.80 15.47 -20.60
C GLN A 139 13.24 15.31 -21.12
N LYS A 140 13.43 15.36 -22.45
CA LYS A 140 14.75 15.14 -23.07
C LYS A 140 15.80 16.19 -22.68
N ASN A 141 15.36 17.39 -22.31
CA ASN A 141 16.23 18.53 -22.01
C ASN A 141 16.29 18.84 -20.52
N ASP A 142 15.68 18.02 -19.68
CA ASP A 142 15.58 18.29 -18.25
C ASP A 142 16.27 17.21 -17.43
N TYR A 143 17.28 17.62 -16.66
CA TYR A 143 18.08 16.72 -15.85
C TYR A 143 17.26 15.95 -14.81
N MET A 144 16.11 16.49 -14.38
CA MET A 144 15.17 15.83 -13.47
C MET A 144 14.58 14.55 -14.07
N PHE A 145 14.56 14.43 -15.40
CA PHE A 145 14.07 13.25 -16.12
C PHE A 145 15.18 12.49 -16.85
N THR A 146 16.23 13.17 -17.34
CA THR A 146 17.35 12.48 -18.01
C THR A 146 18.26 11.73 -17.05
N THR A 147 18.27 12.09 -15.76
CA THR A 147 19.05 11.41 -14.72
C THR A 147 18.15 10.48 -13.91
N SER A 148 18.22 9.17 -14.19
CA SER A 148 17.27 8.18 -13.65
C SER A 148 17.19 8.15 -12.13
N TRP A 149 18.32 8.27 -11.43
CA TRP A 149 18.31 8.26 -9.96
C TRP A 149 17.65 9.51 -9.36
N ILE A 150 17.78 10.68 -10.00
CA ILE A 150 17.12 11.92 -9.57
C ILE A 150 15.61 11.77 -9.71
N TYR A 151 15.15 11.22 -10.84
CA TYR A 151 13.71 10.98 -11.07
C TYR A 151 13.11 10.07 -10.00
N ILE A 152 13.74 8.91 -9.74
CA ILE A 152 13.28 7.92 -8.76
C ILE A 152 13.26 8.50 -7.35
N ILE A 153 14.33 9.18 -6.94
CA ILE A 153 14.42 9.79 -5.60
C ILE A 153 13.43 10.95 -5.46
N THR A 154 13.21 11.76 -6.50
CA THR A 154 12.20 12.83 -6.50
C THR A 154 10.79 12.24 -6.33
N GLN A 155 10.44 11.19 -7.08
CA GLN A 155 9.16 10.51 -6.87
C GLN A 155 9.03 9.99 -5.43
N ARG A 156 10.06 9.32 -4.91
CA ARG A 156 10.07 8.81 -3.53
C ARG A 156 9.89 9.92 -2.51
N ASP A 157 10.57 11.05 -2.68
CA ASP A 157 10.45 12.20 -1.78
C ASP A 157 9.04 12.80 -1.81
N LEU A 158 8.41 12.89 -2.98
CA LEU A 158 7.02 13.35 -3.10
C LEU A 158 5.98 12.39 -2.51
N LEU A 159 6.36 11.17 -2.10
CA LEU A 159 5.48 10.20 -1.44
C LEU A 159 5.64 10.16 0.08
N LEU A 160 6.62 10.87 0.64
CA LEU A 160 6.86 10.88 2.08
C LEU A 160 5.76 11.63 2.82
N LEU A 161 5.27 11.06 3.92
CA LEU A 161 4.14 11.59 4.68
C LEU A 161 4.40 13.01 5.20
N GLU A 162 5.64 13.33 5.56
CA GLU A 162 6.05 14.66 6.03
C GLU A 162 6.34 15.65 4.89
N ASN A 163 6.37 15.19 3.63
CA ASN A 163 6.85 15.96 2.48
C ASN A 163 5.72 16.24 1.47
N GLN A 164 4.58 16.75 1.96
CA GLN A 164 3.33 16.86 1.21
C GLN A 164 2.79 18.30 1.15
N ILE A 165 1.98 18.57 0.12
CA ILE A 165 1.06 19.71 0.04
C ILE A 165 -0.37 19.14 -0.04
N PRO A 166 -1.37 19.78 0.60
CA PRO A 166 -2.75 19.38 0.45
C PRO A 166 -3.18 19.37 -1.02
N MET A 167 -3.80 18.27 -1.46
CA MET A 167 -4.19 18.04 -2.85
C MET A 167 -5.06 19.17 -3.41
N PHE A 168 -5.97 19.72 -2.58
CA PHE A 168 -6.87 20.80 -3.00
C PHE A 168 -6.13 22.07 -3.46
N VAL A 169 -4.94 22.36 -2.90
CA VAL A 169 -4.11 23.50 -3.31
C VAL A 169 -3.60 23.31 -4.74
N LEU A 170 -3.15 22.09 -5.06
CA LEU A 170 -2.64 21.73 -6.38
C LEU A 170 -3.77 21.67 -7.42
N GLU A 171 -4.94 21.16 -7.04
CA GLU A 171 -6.13 21.15 -7.88
C GLU A 171 -6.62 22.57 -8.19
N GLU A 172 -6.64 23.48 -7.21
CA GLU A 172 -7.02 24.88 -7.43
C GLU A 172 -6.00 25.64 -8.28
N LEU A 173 -4.69 25.40 -8.11
CA LEU A 173 -3.66 25.93 -9.01
C LEU A 173 -3.93 25.49 -10.46
N HIS A 174 -4.14 24.19 -10.66
CA HIS A 174 -4.41 23.63 -11.97
C HIS A 174 -5.69 24.21 -12.58
N LYS A 175 -6.77 24.23 -11.80
CA LYS A 175 -8.08 24.72 -12.25
C LYS A 175 -8.01 26.19 -12.66
N ARG A 176 -7.58 27.07 -11.76
CA ARG A 176 -7.61 28.52 -11.99
C ARG A 176 -6.65 28.96 -13.10
N VAL A 177 -5.46 28.37 -13.15
CA VAL A 177 -4.37 28.85 -14.01
C VAL A 177 -4.32 28.11 -15.35
N LEU A 178 -4.67 26.83 -15.38
CA LEU A 178 -4.55 26.00 -16.57
C LEU A 178 -5.90 25.64 -17.22
N LEU A 179 -7.02 25.63 -16.47
CA LEU A 179 -8.34 25.26 -17.01
C LEU A 179 -9.29 26.44 -17.25
N ASP A 180 -9.34 27.43 -16.35
CA ASP A 180 -10.56 28.26 -16.19
C ASP A 180 -10.77 29.40 -17.20
N TYR A 181 -10.01 29.50 -18.29
CA TYR A 181 -10.31 30.52 -19.33
C TYR A 181 -10.06 30.02 -20.76
N GLY A 182 -11.03 29.23 -21.26
CA GLY A 182 -11.46 29.19 -22.67
C GLY A 182 -10.43 28.69 -23.68
N SER A 183 -10.33 27.37 -23.85
CA SER A 183 -10.13 26.85 -25.19
C SER A 183 -11.48 26.88 -25.90
N ASP A 184 -11.66 27.80 -26.85
CA ASP A 184 -12.77 27.78 -27.83
C ASP A 184 -12.72 26.54 -28.76
N ASN A 185 -11.78 25.62 -28.51
CA ASN A 185 -11.68 24.33 -29.16
C ASN A 185 -12.33 23.26 -28.29
N GLU A 186 -13.58 22.91 -28.61
CA GLU A 186 -14.37 21.82 -27.98
C GLU A 186 -13.71 20.42 -28.06
N ASN A 187 -12.54 20.28 -28.71
CA ASN A 187 -11.87 19.00 -28.96
C ASN A 187 -10.62 18.72 -28.10
N GLU A 188 -10.13 19.67 -27.29
CA GLU A 188 -9.00 19.40 -26.37
C GLU A 188 -9.53 19.05 -24.97
N ARG A 189 -9.64 17.75 -24.71
CA ARG A 189 -9.93 17.22 -23.38
C ARG A 189 -8.81 17.64 -22.43
N CYS A 190 -9.05 18.68 -21.62
CA CYS A 190 -8.10 19.11 -20.62
C CYS A 190 -7.92 18.00 -19.56
N VAL A 191 -6.66 17.61 -19.35
CA VAL A 191 -6.24 16.58 -18.39
C VAL A 191 -6.42 17.12 -16.98
N SER A 192 -7.05 16.37 -16.08
CA SER A 192 -7.20 16.80 -14.66
C SER A 192 -5.85 16.72 -13.91
N PHE A 193 -5.68 17.51 -12.84
CA PHE A 193 -4.45 17.41 -12.01
C PHE A 193 -4.21 16.00 -11.47
N ILE A 194 -5.27 15.31 -11.05
CA ILE A 194 -5.20 13.92 -10.58
C ILE A 194 -4.66 13.00 -11.69
N GLU A 195 -5.06 13.21 -12.95
CA GLU A 195 -4.52 12.44 -14.08
C GLU A 195 -3.03 12.74 -14.33
N LEU A 196 -2.59 13.98 -14.15
CA LEU A 196 -1.17 14.33 -14.17
C LEU A 196 -0.39 13.60 -13.05
N ALA A 197 -0.95 13.55 -11.83
CA ALA A 197 -0.35 12.81 -10.72
C ALA A 197 -0.28 11.30 -11.00
N PHE A 198 -1.34 10.70 -11.55
CA PHE A 198 -1.34 9.30 -12.00
C PHE A 198 -0.29 9.04 -13.08
N ASN A 199 -0.06 9.97 -14.00
CA ASN A 199 0.99 9.81 -15.00
C ASN A 199 2.38 9.90 -14.37
N TYR A 200 2.55 10.75 -13.35
CA TYR A 200 3.84 10.96 -12.71
C TYR A 200 4.28 9.78 -11.83
N PHE A 201 3.36 9.16 -11.09
CA PHE A 201 3.64 8.03 -10.20
C PHE A 201 3.34 6.66 -10.82
N GLU A 202 3.33 6.55 -12.15
CA GLU A 202 2.96 5.31 -12.86
C GLU A 202 3.74 4.07 -12.41
N ASP A 203 5.01 4.25 -12.01
CA ASP A 203 5.91 3.20 -11.55
C ASP A 203 5.54 2.60 -10.19
N TYR A 204 4.72 3.31 -9.40
CA TYR A 204 4.32 2.88 -8.04
C TYR A 204 2.98 2.13 -8.02
N TYR A 205 2.28 2.06 -9.16
CA TYR A 205 0.99 1.40 -9.23
C TYR A 205 1.11 -0.09 -9.58
N PRO A 206 0.30 -0.97 -8.97
CA PRO A 206 0.29 -2.40 -9.29
C PRO A 206 -0.12 -2.72 -10.73
N GLN A 207 -0.68 -1.76 -11.47
CA GLN A 207 -1.25 -1.94 -12.79
C GLN A 207 -0.74 -0.87 -13.76
N LYS A 208 -0.37 -1.24 -14.98
CA LYS A 208 -0.47 -0.33 -16.14
C LYS A 208 -1.96 -0.05 -16.34
N LEU A 209 -2.46 1.00 -15.70
CA LEU A 209 -3.87 1.35 -15.60
C LEU A 209 -4.46 1.61 -17.01
N SER A 210 -4.90 0.56 -17.69
CA SER A 210 -5.59 0.66 -18.99
C SER A 210 -6.98 1.34 -18.88
N LYS A 211 -7.43 1.64 -17.66
CA LYS A 211 -8.67 2.37 -17.35
C LYS A 211 -8.44 3.51 -16.35
N LYS A 212 -7.57 4.46 -16.69
CA LYS A 212 -7.30 5.69 -15.90
C LYS A 212 -8.60 6.43 -15.49
N TRP A 213 -9.59 6.47 -16.38
CA TRP A 213 -10.82 7.25 -16.27
C TRP A 213 -11.77 6.89 -15.13
N ASN A 214 -11.87 5.61 -14.75
CA ASN A 214 -12.81 5.21 -13.69
C ASN A 214 -12.24 5.46 -12.28
N MET A 215 -10.91 5.57 -12.15
CA MET A 215 -10.28 5.88 -10.87
C MET A 215 -10.29 7.39 -10.58
N THR A 216 -10.08 8.23 -11.60
CA THR A 216 -10.06 9.69 -11.45
C THR A 216 -11.36 10.28 -10.88
N GLN A 217 -12.52 9.67 -11.15
CA GLN A 217 -13.79 10.12 -10.57
C GLN A 217 -13.92 9.82 -9.07
N ASN A 218 -13.36 8.70 -8.60
CA ASN A 218 -13.45 8.28 -7.20
C ASN A 218 -12.27 8.76 -6.35
N CYS A 219 -11.18 9.24 -6.97
CA CYS A 219 -10.00 9.79 -6.29
C CYS A 219 -10.16 11.24 -5.81
N LYS A 220 -11.29 11.91 -6.10
CA LYS A 220 -11.54 13.30 -5.69
C LYS A 220 -11.48 13.54 -4.18
N SER A 221 -11.44 12.49 -3.36
CA SER A 221 -11.31 12.56 -1.91
C SER A 221 -9.88 12.48 -1.40
N CYS A 222 -8.89 12.17 -2.25
CA CYS A 222 -7.49 12.00 -1.83
C CYS A 222 -6.93 13.30 -1.27
N LYS A 223 -6.29 13.23 -0.10
CA LYS A 223 -5.83 14.44 0.62
C LYS A 223 -4.46 14.93 0.21
N HIS A 224 -3.59 14.03 -0.25
CA HIS A 224 -2.22 14.30 -0.72
C HIS A 224 -1.68 13.05 -1.47
N PHE A 225 -0.41 13.04 -1.90
CA PHE A 225 0.13 11.97 -2.75
C PHE A 225 0.31 10.63 -2.03
N THR A 226 0.76 10.63 -0.76
CA THR A 226 0.83 9.40 0.03
C THR A 226 -0.55 8.73 0.15
N ASP A 227 -1.61 9.53 0.34
CA ASP A 227 -3.00 9.05 0.39
C ASP A 227 -3.49 8.56 -0.99
N LEU A 228 -3.10 9.24 -2.08
CA LEU A 228 -3.35 8.77 -3.44
C LEU A 228 -2.75 7.37 -3.68
N ILE A 229 -1.49 7.15 -3.31
CA ILE A 229 -0.84 5.83 -3.44
C ILE A 229 -1.58 4.80 -2.58
N ARG A 230 -1.90 5.13 -1.33
CA ARG A 230 -2.70 4.25 -0.45
C ARG A 230 -3.99 3.82 -1.13
N TYR A 231 -4.74 4.77 -1.68
CA TYR A 231 -6.00 4.50 -2.39
C TYR A 231 -5.81 3.50 -3.54
N THR A 232 -4.74 3.65 -4.33
CA THR A 232 -4.45 2.73 -5.44
C THR A 232 -4.13 1.31 -5.01
N TYR A 233 -3.62 1.12 -3.78
CA TYR A 233 -3.30 -0.20 -3.22
C TYR A 233 -4.56 -0.90 -2.70
N LEU A 234 -5.64 -0.17 -2.40
CA LEU A 234 -6.88 -0.77 -1.92
C LEU A 234 -7.50 -1.75 -2.94
N PRO A 235 -8.20 -2.80 -2.50
CA PRO A 235 -8.93 -3.67 -3.41
C PRO A 235 -10.00 -2.89 -4.19
N ARG A 236 -10.21 -3.22 -5.47
CA ARG A 236 -11.14 -2.48 -6.35
C ARG A 236 -12.56 -2.36 -5.80
N LYS A 237 -13.06 -3.40 -5.12
CA LYS A 237 -14.38 -3.37 -4.46
C LYS A 237 -14.47 -2.27 -3.40
N ILE A 238 -13.37 -1.99 -2.69
CA ILE A 238 -13.27 -0.95 -1.67
C ILE A 238 -13.16 0.43 -2.33
N GLN A 239 -12.36 0.54 -3.39
CA GLN A 239 -12.23 1.77 -4.18
C GLN A 239 -13.56 2.27 -4.78
N VAL A 240 -14.45 1.34 -5.16
CA VAL A 240 -15.74 1.66 -5.80
C VAL A 240 -16.88 1.78 -4.79
N ASN A 241 -16.99 0.84 -3.85
CA ASN A 241 -18.16 0.76 -2.96
C ASN A 241 -17.94 1.45 -1.61
N GLY A 242 -16.74 1.96 -1.35
CA GLY A 242 -16.34 2.47 -0.04
C GLY A 242 -16.07 1.36 0.98
N VAL A 243 -15.76 1.79 2.20
CA VAL A 243 -15.34 0.90 3.29
C VAL A 243 -16.51 0.70 4.24
N ASN A 244 -16.85 -0.57 4.52
CA ASN A 244 -17.81 -0.95 5.53
C ASN A 244 -17.07 -1.73 6.64
N PRO A 245 -16.73 -1.08 7.78
CA PRO A 245 -15.90 -1.70 8.81
C PRO A 245 -16.44 -3.04 9.32
N SER A 246 -17.73 -3.13 9.62
CA SER A 246 -18.36 -4.34 10.19
C SER A 246 -18.41 -5.53 9.23
N LYS A 247 -18.43 -5.27 7.92
CA LYS A 247 -18.39 -6.34 6.90
C LYS A 247 -16.97 -6.75 6.49
N ASN A 248 -16.07 -5.78 6.47
CA ASN A 248 -14.75 -5.91 5.86
C ASN A 248 -13.66 -6.35 6.85
N PHE A 249 -13.81 -6.02 8.13
CA PHE A 249 -12.79 -6.32 9.14
C PHE A 249 -13.30 -7.31 10.18
N THR A 250 -12.39 -8.11 10.71
CA THR A 250 -12.63 -8.95 11.89
C THR A 250 -11.90 -8.37 13.09
N THR A 251 -12.45 -8.53 14.30
CA THR A 251 -11.76 -8.16 15.55
C THR A 251 -10.48 -8.98 15.71
N PHE A 252 -9.38 -8.31 16.07
CA PHE A 252 -8.14 -8.99 16.36
C PHE A 252 -8.33 -9.94 17.54
N SER A 253 -8.13 -11.23 17.30
CA SER A 253 -8.13 -12.26 18.32
C SER A 253 -6.70 -12.77 18.47
N SER A 254 -6.18 -12.89 19.68
CA SER A 254 -4.78 -13.28 19.93
C SER A 254 -4.43 -14.74 19.58
N GLU A 255 -5.40 -15.58 19.24
CA GLU A 255 -5.20 -17.03 18.95
C GLU A 255 -4.74 -17.37 17.52
N TYR A 256 -4.58 -16.39 16.63
CA TYR A 256 -4.52 -16.63 15.18
C TYR A 256 -3.12 -16.34 14.64
N ILE A 257 -2.18 -17.24 14.91
CA ILE A 257 -0.82 -17.16 14.36
C ILE A 257 -0.84 -17.69 12.91
N PRO A 258 -0.63 -16.86 11.88
CA PRO A 258 -0.53 -17.35 10.51
C PRO A 258 0.78 -18.13 10.35
N ARG A 259 0.81 -19.09 9.41
CA ARG A 259 1.98 -19.96 9.19
C ARG A 259 2.80 -19.45 8.00
N THR A 260 4.10 -19.72 8.03
CA THR A 260 5.03 -19.36 6.95
C THR A 260 4.61 -19.99 5.61
N ALA A 261 5.01 -19.36 4.50
CA ALA A 261 4.63 -19.78 3.16
C ALA A 261 5.02 -21.24 2.88
N THR A 262 6.22 -21.63 3.28
CA THR A 262 6.73 -23.02 3.18
C THR A 262 5.85 -24.02 3.92
N LYS A 263 5.44 -23.72 5.17
CA LYS A 263 4.57 -24.61 5.96
C LYS A 263 3.16 -24.72 5.39
N LEU A 264 2.61 -23.62 4.86
CA LEU A 264 1.32 -23.65 4.18
C LEU A 264 1.40 -24.50 2.91
N TYR A 265 2.50 -24.41 2.18
CA TYR A 265 2.75 -25.24 1.01
C TYR A 265 2.83 -26.73 1.36
N GLU A 266 3.55 -27.09 2.43
CA GLU A 266 3.61 -28.46 2.95
C GLU A 266 2.23 -29.00 3.38
N ALA A 267 1.33 -28.12 3.83
CA ALA A 267 -0.06 -28.43 4.15
C ALA A 267 -0.97 -28.58 2.90
N GLY A 268 -0.40 -28.49 1.69
CA GLY A 268 -1.10 -28.65 0.42
C GLY A 268 -1.75 -27.38 -0.13
N ILE A 269 -1.40 -26.20 0.39
CA ILE A 269 -1.86 -24.91 -0.14
C ILE A 269 -0.92 -24.46 -1.26
N THR A 270 -1.48 -24.24 -2.45
CA THR A 270 -0.72 -23.73 -3.59
C THR A 270 -0.75 -22.21 -3.64
N PHE A 271 0.38 -21.58 -3.99
CA PHE A 271 0.51 -20.14 -4.16
C PHE A 271 0.41 -19.80 -5.64
N GLU A 272 -0.47 -18.86 -5.99
CA GLU A 272 -0.71 -18.47 -7.38
C GLU A 272 -0.54 -16.97 -7.57
N LYS A 273 0.35 -16.60 -8.49
CA LYS A 273 0.53 -15.22 -8.93
C LYS A 273 -0.71 -14.72 -9.66
N VAL A 274 -1.16 -13.53 -9.32
CA VAL A 274 -2.19 -12.82 -10.09
C VAL A 274 -1.67 -11.49 -10.62
N GLN A 275 -1.82 -11.28 -11.93
CA GLN A 275 -1.53 -10.01 -12.59
C GLN A 275 -2.78 -9.15 -12.72
N GLY A 276 -2.61 -7.82 -12.72
CA GLY A 276 -3.70 -6.88 -13.00
C GLY A 276 -4.70 -6.67 -11.85
N ARG A 277 -4.41 -7.17 -10.64
CA ARG A 277 -5.17 -6.87 -9.42
C ARG A 277 -4.44 -5.81 -8.59
N SER A 278 -5.17 -5.22 -7.64
CA SER A 278 -4.55 -4.33 -6.66
C SER A 278 -3.68 -5.11 -5.69
N TYR A 279 -2.60 -4.53 -5.14
CA TYR A 279 -1.65 -5.24 -4.26
C TYR A 279 -2.34 -5.90 -3.06
N LEU A 280 -3.40 -5.28 -2.54
CA LEU A 280 -4.12 -5.77 -1.35
C LEU A 280 -5.27 -6.75 -1.69
N ASP A 281 -5.50 -7.13 -2.96
CA ASP A 281 -6.58 -8.06 -3.35
C ASP A 281 -6.13 -9.53 -3.33
N ILE A 282 -5.74 -10.00 -2.14
CA ILE A 282 -5.42 -11.41 -1.86
C ILE A 282 -6.72 -12.22 -1.73
N LYS A 283 -6.75 -13.42 -2.32
CA LYS A 283 -7.92 -14.32 -2.23
C LYS A 283 -7.49 -15.74 -1.91
N PHE A 284 -8.25 -16.39 -1.03
CA PHE A 284 -8.14 -17.82 -0.81
C PHE A 284 -9.31 -18.53 -1.50
N LYS A 285 -9.02 -19.55 -2.30
CA LYS A 285 -10.02 -20.34 -3.03
C LYS A 285 -9.87 -21.82 -2.71
N ARG A 286 -11.01 -22.47 -2.46
CA ARG A 286 -11.13 -23.93 -2.35
C ARG A 286 -11.93 -24.44 -3.55
N THR A 287 -11.31 -25.26 -4.39
CA THR A 287 -11.94 -25.84 -5.59
C THR A 287 -11.95 -27.35 -5.50
N PRO A 288 -13.08 -28.04 -5.74
CA PRO A 288 -13.13 -29.50 -5.71
C PRO A 288 -12.38 -30.08 -6.93
N ILE A 289 -11.50 -31.06 -6.69
CA ILE A 289 -10.82 -31.84 -7.72
C ILE A 289 -11.53 -33.21 -7.78
N PHE A 290 -12.03 -33.58 -8.97
CA PHE A 290 -12.81 -34.79 -9.27
C PHE A 290 -14.28 -34.80 -8.81
N SER A 291 -15.12 -34.03 -9.51
CA SER A 291 -16.59 -34.24 -9.48
C SER A 291 -17.10 -35.18 -10.58
N TRP A 292 -16.27 -35.56 -11.57
CA TRP A 292 -16.74 -36.28 -12.78
C TRP A 292 -16.12 -37.68 -12.96
N PHE A 293 -14.83 -37.90 -12.66
CA PHE A 293 -14.18 -39.16 -13.01
C PHE A 293 -14.37 -40.20 -11.88
N LEU A 294 -15.09 -41.30 -12.19
CA LEU A 294 -15.22 -42.55 -11.42
C LEU A 294 -16.14 -42.59 -10.18
N CYS A 295 -17.10 -41.69 -9.98
CA CYS A 295 -18.06 -41.73 -8.83
C CYS A 295 -17.41 -41.84 -7.43
N LEU A 296 -16.09 -41.63 -7.30
CA LEU A 296 -15.35 -41.67 -6.04
C LEU A 296 -15.67 -40.48 -5.12
N GLY A 297 -16.32 -39.44 -5.65
CA GLY A 297 -16.77 -38.27 -4.88
C GLY A 297 -17.86 -38.55 -3.83
N CYS A 298 -18.46 -39.74 -3.84
CA CYS A 298 -19.44 -40.18 -2.86
C CYS A 298 -18.81 -40.68 -1.54
N LEU A 299 -17.50 -41.00 -1.54
CA LEU A 299 -16.77 -41.40 -0.34
C LEU A 299 -16.21 -40.16 0.36
N PRO A 300 -16.52 -39.92 1.65
CA PRO A 300 -16.05 -38.73 2.38
C PRO A 300 -14.51 -38.62 2.44
N LEU A 301 -13.78 -39.74 2.30
CA LEU A 301 -12.31 -39.77 2.20
C LEU A 301 -11.75 -39.13 0.91
N PHE A 302 -12.53 -39.02 -0.18
CA PHE A 302 -12.01 -38.62 -1.50
C PHE A 302 -12.47 -37.22 -1.96
N LYS A 303 -13.08 -36.41 -1.09
CA LYS A 303 -13.29 -34.97 -1.38
C LYS A 303 -11.93 -34.25 -1.39
N CYS A 304 -11.23 -34.36 -2.51
CA CYS A 304 -9.98 -33.65 -2.74
C CYS A 304 -10.34 -32.21 -3.12
N PHE A 305 -9.87 -31.23 -2.34
CA PHE A 305 -9.99 -29.83 -2.71
C PHE A 305 -8.61 -29.30 -3.07
N GLN A 306 -8.48 -28.62 -4.20
CA GLN A 306 -7.36 -27.74 -4.45
C GLN A 306 -7.57 -26.45 -3.68
N THR A 307 -6.67 -26.17 -2.76
CA THR A 307 -6.61 -24.88 -2.06
C THR A 307 -5.53 -24.02 -2.68
N ARG A 308 -5.92 -22.82 -3.10
CA ARG A 308 -5.08 -21.86 -3.81
C ARG A 308 -5.14 -20.53 -3.08
N LEU A 309 -3.98 -19.98 -2.76
CA LEU A 309 -3.81 -18.62 -2.27
C LEU A 309 -3.35 -17.74 -3.44
N GLU A 310 -4.27 -16.93 -3.94
CA GLU A 310 -4.03 -15.98 -5.02
C GLU A 310 -3.44 -14.69 -4.45
N ILE A 311 -2.17 -14.42 -4.78
CA ILE A 311 -1.44 -13.23 -4.34
C ILE A 311 -1.10 -12.36 -5.55
N PRO A 312 -1.47 -11.07 -5.55
CA PRO A 312 -1.02 -10.11 -6.56
C PRO A 312 0.52 -10.05 -6.61
N TYR A 313 1.10 -10.05 -7.81
CA TYR A 313 2.56 -9.99 -7.96
C TYR A 313 3.14 -8.75 -7.27
N LEU A 314 4.02 -8.96 -6.29
CA LEU A 314 4.69 -7.87 -5.57
C LEU A 314 6.14 -7.75 -6.07
N LYS A 315 6.47 -6.61 -6.68
CA LYS A 315 7.86 -6.25 -7.00
C LYS A 315 8.43 -5.38 -5.87
N VAL A 316 9.48 -5.85 -5.21
CA VAL A 316 10.17 -5.14 -4.14
C VAL A 316 11.51 -4.60 -4.64
N ASN A 317 11.72 -3.30 -4.49
CA ASN A 317 12.97 -2.63 -4.80
C ASN A 317 13.43 -1.78 -3.62
N GLN A 318 14.52 -1.04 -3.80
CA GLN A 318 15.13 -0.20 -2.78
C GLN A 318 14.21 0.92 -2.24
N VAL A 319 13.18 1.33 -2.99
CA VAL A 319 12.22 2.37 -2.54
C VAL A 319 10.93 1.79 -1.94
N THR A 320 10.59 0.52 -2.23
CA THR A 320 9.37 -0.13 -1.73
C THR A 320 9.26 -0.07 -0.20
N GLY A 321 10.36 -0.29 0.52
CA GLY A 321 10.39 -0.19 1.98
C GLY A 321 10.01 1.20 2.49
N SER A 322 10.56 2.26 1.88
CA SER A 322 10.23 3.65 2.24
C SER A 322 8.77 3.97 1.94
N VAL A 323 8.23 3.53 0.80
CA VAL A 323 6.81 3.73 0.46
C VAL A 323 5.91 3.05 1.50
N LEU A 324 6.12 1.75 1.76
CA LEU A 324 5.29 1.01 2.73
C LEU A 324 5.36 1.62 4.13
N ARG A 325 6.55 2.06 4.59
CA ARG A 325 6.72 2.75 5.89
C ARG A 325 5.90 4.05 5.99
N ASN A 326 5.83 4.83 4.92
CA ASN A 326 5.03 6.07 4.89
C ASN A 326 3.53 5.79 4.80
N LEU A 327 3.13 4.74 4.07
CA LEU A 327 1.73 4.29 4.03
C LEU A 327 1.27 3.75 5.40
N ILE A 328 2.11 2.98 6.10
CA ILE A 328 1.86 2.52 7.47
C ILE A 328 1.70 3.71 8.40
N ALA A 329 2.62 4.67 8.37
CA ALA A 329 2.54 5.87 9.20
C ALA A 329 1.24 6.65 8.94
N LEU A 330 0.83 6.80 7.67
CA LEU A 330 -0.45 7.43 7.33
C LEU A 330 -1.64 6.67 7.95
N GLU A 331 -1.65 5.35 7.89
CA GLU A 331 -2.73 4.56 8.48
C GLU A 331 -2.77 4.63 10.01
N GLN A 332 -1.61 4.61 10.67
CA GLN A 332 -1.51 4.76 12.12
C GLN A 332 -2.02 6.13 12.60
N CYS A 333 -1.86 7.18 11.77
CA CYS A 333 -2.25 8.54 12.13
C CYS A 333 -3.66 8.95 11.69
N HIS A 334 -4.08 8.57 10.47
CA HIS A 334 -5.31 9.07 9.83
C HIS A 334 -6.39 7.99 9.67
N TYR A 335 -6.01 6.73 9.48
CA TYR A 335 -6.92 5.63 9.15
C TYR A 335 -6.86 4.48 10.16
N SER A 336 -6.88 4.79 11.46
CA SER A 336 -6.80 3.79 12.54
C SER A 336 -7.88 2.69 12.44
N GLU A 337 -9.08 3.06 11.97
CA GLU A 337 -10.20 2.14 11.77
C GLU A 337 -10.16 1.38 10.43
N GLN A 338 -9.21 1.73 9.54
CA GLN A 338 -9.07 1.13 8.22
C GLN A 338 -7.60 0.78 7.90
N PRO A 339 -6.95 -0.08 8.71
CA PRO A 339 -5.51 -0.36 8.64
C PRO A 339 -5.17 -1.38 7.52
N PHE A 340 -5.54 -1.11 6.27
CA PHE A 340 -5.38 -2.05 5.16
C PHE A 340 -3.92 -2.40 4.84
N ILE A 341 -3.05 -1.39 4.78
CA ILE A 341 -1.61 -1.56 4.54
C ILE A 341 -0.97 -2.26 5.73
N CYS A 342 -1.29 -1.84 6.95
CA CYS A 342 -0.77 -2.48 8.17
C CYS A 342 -1.17 -3.96 8.24
N ASN A 343 -2.43 -4.29 7.96
CA ASN A 343 -2.91 -5.67 7.92
C ASN A 343 -2.24 -6.49 6.82
N TYR A 344 -1.94 -5.87 5.67
CA TYR A 344 -1.26 -6.55 4.56
C TYR A 344 0.18 -6.87 4.90
N VAL A 345 0.92 -5.89 5.40
CA VAL A 345 2.32 -6.09 5.81
C VAL A 345 2.38 -7.15 6.91
N SER A 346 1.46 -7.15 7.87
CA SER A 346 1.36 -8.22 8.89
C SER A 346 1.08 -9.60 8.30
N LEU A 347 0.24 -9.70 7.26
CA LEU A 347 0.01 -10.96 6.56
C LEU A 347 1.26 -11.43 5.82
N ILE A 348 1.96 -10.54 5.10
CA ILE A 348 3.18 -10.86 4.36
C ILE A 348 4.31 -11.26 5.32
N ASP A 349 4.46 -10.56 6.43
CA ASP A 349 5.37 -10.88 7.54
C ASP A 349 5.12 -12.29 8.07
N SER A 350 3.86 -12.64 8.33
CA SER A 350 3.54 -14.00 8.80
C SER A 350 3.82 -15.09 7.75
N LEU A 351 3.88 -14.75 6.46
CA LEU A 351 4.26 -15.66 5.39
C LEU A 351 5.79 -15.77 5.22
N ILE A 352 6.55 -14.73 5.59
CA ILE A 352 7.99 -14.60 5.33
C ILE A 352 8.74 -14.40 6.65
N HIS A 353 9.24 -15.49 7.24
CA HIS A 353 10.12 -15.38 8.41
C HIS A 353 11.59 -15.60 8.05
N THR A 354 11.86 -16.40 7.03
CA THR A 354 13.21 -16.84 6.64
C THR A 354 13.50 -16.54 5.17
N ASP A 355 14.77 -16.59 4.79
CA ASP A 355 15.21 -16.53 3.39
C ASP A 355 14.64 -17.68 2.55
N GLN A 356 14.43 -18.86 3.13
CA GLN A 356 13.76 -20.00 2.48
C GLN A 356 12.30 -19.69 2.11
N ASP A 357 11.58 -18.94 2.96
CA ASP A 357 10.22 -18.52 2.65
C ASP A 357 10.21 -17.52 1.47
N VAL A 358 11.21 -16.65 1.41
CA VAL A 358 11.39 -15.73 0.29
C VAL A 358 11.73 -16.50 -0.99
N GLU A 359 12.69 -17.41 -0.94
CA GLU A 359 13.09 -18.25 -2.08
C GLU A 359 11.87 -18.98 -2.65
N PHE A 360 11.06 -19.60 -1.79
CA PHE A 360 9.82 -20.24 -2.20
C PHE A 360 8.81 -19.28 -2.87
N LEU A 361 8.60 -18.08 -2.31
CA LEU A 361 7.68 -17.10 -2.90
C LEU A 361 8.20 -16.50 -4.23
N VAL A 362 9.52 -16.46 -4.39
CA VAL A 362 10.18 -16.08 -5.65
C VAL A 362 10.04 -17.18 -6.70
N ASP A 363 10.24 -18.44 -6.33
CA ASP A 363 10.08 -19.59 -7.23
C ASP A 363 8.63 -19.75 -7.73
N THR A 364 7.66 -19.39 -6.89
CA THR A 364 6.24 -19.36 -7.25
C THR A 364 5.85 -18.09 -8.04
N GLU A 365 6.81 -17.22 -8.34
CA GLU A 365 6.67 -15.92 -8.99
C GLU A 365 5.64 -14.98 -8.33
N THR A 366 5.33 -15.19 -7.04
CA THR A 366 4.41 -14.32 -6.31
C THR A 366 5.10 -13.03 -5.87
N ILE A 367 6.40 -13.10 -5.57
CA ILE A 367 7.24 -11.95 -5.20
C ILE A 367 8.46 -11.92 -6.10
N GLY A 368 8.84 -10.75 -6.60
CA GLY A 368 10.13 -10.50 -7.22
C GLY A 368 10.85 -9.38 -6.49
N HIS A 369 12.16 -9.49 -6.26
CA HIS A 369 12.91 -8.46 -5.53
C HIS A 369 14.26 -8.10 -6.16
N GLU A 370 14.68 -6.86 -5.94
CA GLU A 370 15.94 -6.25 -6.42
C GLU A 370 16.76 -5.73 -5.23
N LEU A 371 16.76 -6.46 -4.10
CA LEU A 371 17.44 -6.02 -2.88
C LEU A 371 18.90 -6.47 -2.84
N GLY A 372 19.19 -7.67 -3.35
CA GLY A 372 20.54 -8.23 -3.42
C GLY A 372 20.61 -9.64 -2.82
N SER A 373 19.82 -9.90 -1.78
CA SER A 373 19.71 -11.21 -1.14
C SER A 373 18.28 -11.51 -0.65
N HIS A 374 17.92 -12.79 -0.57
CA HIS A 374 16.64 -13.21 0.03
C HIS A 374 16.55 -12.84 1.52
N ALA A 375 17.69 -12.85 2.23
CA ALA A 375 17.77 -12.45 3.63
C ALA A 375 17.44 -10.97 3.85
N GLU A 376 17.85 -10.07 2.96
CA GLU A 376 17.49 -8.66 3.02
C GLU A 376 15.99 -8.43 2.87
N LEU A 377 15.33 -9.16 1.96
CA LEU A 377 13.87 -9.08 1.82
C LEU A 377 13.15 -9.56 3.08
N ALA A 378 13.57 -10.70 3.64
CA ALA A 378 13.00 -11.21 4.90
C ALA A 378 13.18 -10.19 6.03
N THR A 379 14.37 -9.60 6.15
CA THR A 379 14.66 -8.57 7.16
C THR A 379 13.80 -7.33 6.98
N LEU A 380 13.68 -6.83 5.73
CA LEU A 380 12.83 -5.69 5.42
C LEU A 380 11.38 -5.92 5.84
N VAL A 381 10.81 -7.08 5.49
CA VAL A 381 9.41 -7.41 5.82
C VAL A 381 9.22 -7.47 7.34
N ASN A 382 10.09 -8.19 8.04
CA ASN A 382 10.05 -8.29 9.51
C ASN A 382 10.17 -6.91 10.20
N ASP A 383 11.00 -6.03 9.63
CA ASP A 383 11.21 -4.67 10.15
C ASP A 383 10.06 -3.71 9.85
N LEU A 384 9.19 -4.02 8.89
CA LEU A 384 8.00 -3.20 8.61
C LEU A 384 6.90 -3.38 9.66
N CYS A 385 6.82 -4.54 10.32
CA CYS A 385 5.83 -4.83 11.36
C CYS A 385 6.18 -4.31 12.75
N LYS A 386 7.44 -3.91 12.99
CA LYS A 386 7.89 -3.43 14.30
C LYS A 386 7.13 -2.17 14.72
N TYR A 387 6.53 -2.21 15.92
CA TYR A 387 5.73 -1.14 16.52
C TYR A 387 4.47 -0.72 15.74
N VAL A 388 4.00 -1.54 14.80
CA VAL A 388 2.74 -1.29 14.10
C VAL A 388 1.57 -1.82 14.94
N VAL A 389 0.57 -0.97 15.20
CA VAL A 389 -0.57 -1.31 16.06
C VAL A 389 -1.87 -1.24 15.28
N PHE A 390 -2.69 -2.29 15.33
CA PHE A 390 -4.04 -2.28 14.78
C PHE A 390 -4.97 -3.20 15.58
N THR A 391 -6.24 -2.84 15.66
CA THR A 391 -7.28 -3.57 16.43
C THR A 391 -8.19 -4.42 15.54
N SER A 392 -8.17 -4.16 14.23
CA SER A 392 -9.01 -4.79 13.23
C SER A 392 -8.16 -5.40 12.11
N ASN A 393 -8.62 -6.50 11.53
CA ASN A 393 -7.89 -7.22 10.48
C ASN A 393 -8.77 -7.48 9.25
N TYR A 394 -8.38 -6.91 8.11
CA TYR A 394 -9.02 -7.11 6.81
C TYR A 394 -8.88 -8.54 6.27
N TYR A 395 -7.74 -9.18 6.54
CA TYR A 395 -7.44 -10.54 6.10
C TYR A 395 -7.81 -11.59 7.12
N GLY A 396 -8.46 -11.24 8.24
CA GLY A 396 -8.75 -12.19 9.32
C GLY A 396 -9.56 -13.40 8.86
N LYS A 397 -10.54 -13.21 7.97
CA LYS A 397 -11.28 -14.34 7.35
C LYS A 397 -10.37 -15.28 6.55
N ILE A 398 -9.44 -14.73 5.77
CA ILE A 398 -8.47 -15.53 5.00
C ILE A 398 -7.55 -16.29 5.96
N ILE A 399 -7.04 -15.62 6.99
CA ILE A 399 -6.18 -16.23 8.01
C ILE A 399 -6.93 -17.37 8.74
N MET A 400 -8.19 -17.18 9.09
CA MET A 400 -9.04 -18.23 9.67
C MET A 400 -9.17 -19.43 8.75
N GLU A 401 -9.47 -19.21 7.47
CA GLU A 401 -9.62 -20.28 6.48
C GLU A 401 -8.29 -21.02 6.20
N LEU A 402 -7.15 -20.33 6.26
CA LEU A 402 -5.82 -20.93 6.17
C LEU A 402 -5.52 -21.79 7.40
N ASN A 403 -5.79 -21.28 8.60
CA ASN A 403 -5.57 -22.00 9.85
C ASN A 403 -6.50 -23.22 9.98
N GLU A 404 -7.76 -23.12 9.56
CA GLU A 404 -8.69 -24.25 9.52
C GLU A 404 -8.23 -25.33 8.53
N HIS A 405 -7.60 -24.93 7.42
CA HIS A 405 -7.00 -25.89 6.49
C HIS A 405 -5.80 -26.59 7.10
N TYR A 406 -4.91 -25.82 7.74
CA TYR A 406 -3.69 -26.31 8.38
C TYR A 406 -3.96 -27.17 9.62
N ASN A 407 -4.91 -26.82 10.48
CA ASN A 407 -5.16 -27.63 11.70
C ASN A 407 -5.91 -28.93 11.41
N ASN A 408 -6.44 -29.11 10.20
CA ASN A 408 -7.10 -30.35 9.81
C ASN A 408 -6.08 -31.42 9.41
N SER A 409 -5.82 -32.37 10.33
CA SER A 409 -4.84 -33.44 10.17
C SER A 409 -5.02 -34.28 8.90
N TRP A 410 -6.28 -34.48 8.45
CA TRP A 410 -6.58 -35.19 7.21
C TRP A 410 -6.10 -34.41 5.98
N LYS A 411 -6.32 -33.09 5.97
CA LYS A 411 -5.87 -32.21 4.88
C LYS A 411 -4.34 -32.13 4.84
N HIS A 412 -3.68 -32.12 6.00
CA HIS A 412 -2.21 -32.23 6.10
C HIS A 412 -1.67 -33.53 5.51
N TYR A 413 -2.24 -34.66 5.93
CA TYR A 413 -1.78 -35.97 5.46
C TYR A 413 -2.00 -36.11 3.95
N MET A 414 -3.15 -35.68 3.45
CA MET A 414 -3.44 -35.68 2.01
C MET A 414 -2.54 -34.72 1.21
N GLY A 415 -2.23 -33.54 1.76
CA GLY A 415 -1.28 -32.59 1.18
C GLY A 415 0.13 -33.19 1.03
N ARG A 416 0.65 -33.80 2.09
CA ARG A 416 1.95 -34.50 2.09
C ARG A 416 1.96 -35.68 1.12
N LEU A 417 0.89 -36.48 1.12
CA LEU A 417 0.76 -37.63 0.22
C LEU A 417 0.76 -37.18 -1.25
N LYS A 418 0.12 -36.05 -1.57
CA LYS A 418 0.19 -35.41 -2.89
C LYS A 418 1.58 -34.93 -3.27
N ALA A 419 2.25 -34.20 -2.38
CA ALA A 419 3.57 -33.66 -2.65
C ALA A 419 4.63 -34.76 -2.94
N VAL A 420 4.53 -35.90 -2.25
CA VAL A 420 5.51 -37.00 -2.34
C VAL A 420 5.18 -38.01 -3.45
N TYR A 421 3.93 -38.47 -3.53
CA TYR A 421 3.55 -39.62 -4.36
C TYR A 421 2.82 -39.22 -5.65
N PHE A 422 2.09 -38.12 -5.67
CA PHE A 422 1.28 -37.70 -6.83
C PHE A 422 1.90 -36.56 -7.64
N ARG A 423 3.13 -36.13 -7.31
CA ARG A 423 3.86 -35.10 -8.08
C ARG A 423 4.44 -35.63 -9.39
N ASP A 424 4.82 -36.91 -9.42
CA ASP A 424 5.48 -37.56 -10.54
C ASP A 424 4.63 -38.75 -11.05
N PRO A 425 4.37 -38.88 -12.37
CA PRO A 425 3.55 -39.96 -12.91
C PRO A 425 4.08 -41.37 -12.59
N TRP A 426 5.40 -41.55 -12.51
CA TRP A 426 6.02 -42.83 -12.16
C TRP A 426 5.87 -43.14 -10.67
N ARG A 427 6.02 -42.15 -9.80
CA ARG A 427 5.72 -42.30 -8.37
C ARG A 427 4.24 -42.60 -8.13
N PHE A 428 3.35 -41.97 -8.89
CA PHE A 428 1.92 -42.27 -8.81
C PHE A 428 1.64 -43.71 -9.22
N SER A 429 2.08 -44.12 -10.41
CA SER A 429 1.84 -45.47 -10.93
C SER A 429 2.45 -46.55 -10.04
N SER A 430 3.67 -46.37 -9.55
CA SER A 430 4.31 -47.31 -8.61
C SER A 430 3.58 -47.40 -7.27
N THR A 431 3.05 -46.29 -6.75
CA THR A 431 2.22 -46.29 -5.53
C THR A 431 0.91 -47.05 -5.74
N VAL A 432 0.24 -46.85 -6.89
CA VAL A 432 -0.99 -47.57 -7.24
C VAL A 432 -0.74 -49.07 -7.39
N VAL A 433 0.32 -49.44 -8.10
CA VAL A 433 0.71 -50.85 -8.28
C VAL A 433 1.07 -51.49 -6.93
N GLY A 434 1.86 -50.80 -6.10
CA GLY A 434 2.22 -51.26 -4.76
C GLY A 434 1.00 -51.46 -3.86
N ALA A 435 0.04 -50.53 -3.88
CA ALA A 435 -1.21 -50.66 -3.13
C ALA A 435 -2.07 -51.83 -3.63
N ALA A 436 -2.14 -52.05 -4.95
CA ALA A 436 -2.87 -53.17 -5.54
C ALA A 436 -2.25 -54.52 -5.13
N PHE A 437 -0.91 -54.64 -5.19
CA PHE A 437 -0.21 -55.84 -4.73
C PHE A 437 -0.38 -56.09 -3.23
N PHE A 438 -0.32 -55.05 -2.40
CA PHE A 438 -0.55 -55.16 -0.96
C PHE A 438 -1.97 -55.66 -0.67
N MET A 439 -2.98 -55.07 -1.30
CA MET A 439 -4.38 -55.50 -1.16
C MET A 439 -4.57 -56.96 -1.62
N PHE A 440 -3.97 -57.34 -2.74
CA PHE A 440 -3.99 -58.72 -3.22
C PHE A 440 -3.35 -59.69 -2.21
N ALA A 441 -2.21 -59.33 -1.62
CA ALA A 441 -1.54 -60.13 -0.60
C ALA A 441 -2.39 -60.28 0.66
N VAL A 442 -3.00 -59.19 1.14
CA VAL A 442 -3.90 -59.20 2.31
C VAL A 442 -5.11 -60.09 2.07
N VAL A 443 -5.77 -59.97 0.91
CA VAL A 443 -6.93 -60.81 0.56
C VAL A 443 -6.54 -62.29 0.52
N ASN A 444 -5.40 -62.63 -0.07
CA ASN A 444 -4.92 -64.01 -0.10
C ASN A 444 -4.57 -64.53 1.29
N PHE A 445 -3.95 -63.72 2.13
CA PHE A 445 -3.65 -64.08 3.52
C PHE A 445 -4.92 -64.34 4.33
N LEU A 446 -5.94 -63.48 4.19
CA LEU A 446 -7.24 -63.65 4.86
C LEU A 446 -7.99 -64.90 4.37
N LYS A 447 -7.89 -65.23 3.07
CA LYS A 447 -8.44 -66.48 2.50
C LYS A 447 -7.76 -67.72 3.10
N VAL A 448 -6.44 -67.70 3.28
CA VAL A 448 -5.69 -68.81 3.88
C VAL A 448 -6.07 -69.03 5.34
N LEU A 449 -6.40 -67.95 6.07
CA LEU A 449 -6.87 -68.02 7.46
C LEU A 449 -8.35 -68.42 7.60
N GLY A 450 -9.05 -68.73 6.50
CA GLY A 450 -10.45 -69.18 6.53
C GLY A 450 -11.46 -68.08 6.86
N VAL A 451 -11.05 -66.81 6.85
CA VAL A 451 -11.96 -65.67 7.03
C VAL A 451 -12.64 -65.39 5.70
N THR A 452 -13.81 -65.99 5.48
CA THR A 452 -14.64 -65.73 4.31
C THR A 452 -15.21 -64.31 4.41
N ILE A 453 -14.59 -63.36 3.71
CA ILE A 453 -15.14 -62.02 3.53
C ILE A 453 -16.40 -62.18 2.67
N LYS A 454 -17.58 -62.13 3.29
CA LYS A 454 -18.89 -62.08 2.60
C LYS A 454 -19.21 -60.66 2.16
#